data_AF-A0A7V9NZJ7-F1
#
_entry.id   AF-A0A7V9NZJ7-F1
#
_cell.length_a   1.000
_cell.length_b   1.000
_cell.length_c   1.000
_cell.angle_alpha   90.00
_cell.angle_beta   90.00
_cell.angle_gamma   90.00
#
_symmetry.space_group_name_H-M   'P 1'
#
loop_
_entity.id
_entity.type
_entity.pdbx_description
1 polymer ?
#
loop_
_entity_poly.entity_id
_entity_poly.type
_entity_poly.pdbx_seq_one_letter_code
_entity_poly.pdbx_strand_id
1 'polypeptide(L)'
;MIYFQKYVLFIFLVLLDLNSLAQRDLILKRSLTIKCPNPEYFINRCSYNLLVPFSRPGKQEISEYKYSVAPFNVFKTENNDYFLNWKNKSFFELNTVKLEVTMKVKIKIYDLKTAKKHPVKNNKDLDTLSCLKDEENFRSNSKSIKAVAENLKGNDREEIVKNIFNYVDSVLDYHIFYFQDRGAKQALKDGKGDCTEYSELMITLCRAKKIPARIVKGLIPNSNGTIGHHNWVEVYFPQYDWVAFDPTWADSPKATTSFYSMKNAYIQTSNQRYISDVKTSCQSEEFPFSIKLNDTCMDLTNSISQKVKSAQEYYQSNQLVKAAGLIDTLILLEPDNYVFWLYRGVIYAREGQFEKGLECLKTSLKNTETNLEKNRCLYGFANFYGLKSDGENAVKYLREAIDLGFDNYNHLYIDSDFFKIKDYQPFIDLQNALKLKQEKEKKK
;
A
#
# COMPACT_ATOMS: atom_id res chain seq x y z
N MET A 1 17.01 39.49 16.38
CA MET A 1 16.11 38.33 16.61
C MET A 1 15.29 37.98 15.35
N ILE A 2 15.88 37.98 14.14
CA ILE A 2 15.20 37.66 12.85
C ILE A 2 16.19 36.99 11.87
N TYR A 3 16.94 35.95 12.27
CA TYR A 3 17.84 35.23 11.35
C TYR A 3 17.84 33.70 11.51
N PHE A 4 16.89 33.14 12.27
CA PHE A 4 16.87 31.70 12.60
C PHE A 4 16.00 30.84 11.67
N GLN A 5 15.50 31.37 10.55
CA GLN A 5 14.31 30.82 9.89
C GLN A 5 14.52 30.09 8.54
N LYS A 6 15.75 29.78 8.14
CA LYS A 6 15.98 28.84 7.03
C LYS A 6 17.17 27.98 7.39
N TYR A 7 17.28 26.81 6.77
CA TYR A 7 18.43 25.89 6.84
C TYR A 7 18.39 24.87 7.98
N VAL A 8 17.39 23.97 7.91
CA VAL A 8 17.62 22.56 8.29
C VAL A 8 16.99 21.67 7.23
N LEU A 9 17.73 21.42 6.14
CA LEU A 9 17.18 20.71 4.97
C LEU A 9 17.83 19.34 4.72
N PHE A 10 19.05 19.08 5.21
CA PHE A 10 19.84 18.00 4.61
C PHE A 10 19.56 16.60 5.14
N ILE A 11 19.36 16.41 6.45
CA ILE A 11 19.03 15.07 6.99
C ILE A 11 17.71 14.55 6.35
N PHE A 12 16.84 15.44 5.85
CA PHE A 12 15.48 15.12 5.42
C PHE A 12 15.28 14.92 3.91
N LEU A 13 16.25 15.29 3.06
CA LEU A 13 16.24 14.99 1.62
C LEU A 13 16.18 13.48 1.32
N VAL A 14 16.49 12.66 2.32
CA VAL A 14 16.58 11.20 2.27
C VAL A 14 15.23 10.48 2.38
N LEU A 15 14.21 11.11 2.96
CA LEU A 15 12.91 10.46 3.15
C LEU A 15 12.06 10.40 1.87
N LEU A 16 12.52 11.00 0.78
CA LEU A 16 11.93 10.84 -0.55
C LEU A 16 12.10 9.43 -1.13
N ASP A 17 13.06 8.64 -0.62
CA ASP A 17 13.30 7.26 -1.07
C ASP A 17 12.48 6.20 -0.31
N LEU A 18 11.51 6.59 0.53
CA LEU A 18 10.56 5.65 1.17
C LEU A 18 9.50 5.06 0.23
N ASN A 19 9.64 5.22 -1.09
CA ASN A 19 8.69 4.67 -2.06
C ASN A 19 9.03 3.24 -2.54
N SER A 20 9.94 2.53 -1.88
CA SER A 20 10.34 1.20 -2.34
C SER A 20 10.40 0.13 -1.25
N LEU A 21 9.32 -0.07 -0.48
CA LEU A 21 9.02 -1.39 0.08
C LEU A 21 7.53 -1.69 -0.10
N ALA A 22 7.26 -2.73 -0.88
CA ALA A 22 6.00 -3.05 -1.57
C ALA A 22 4.87 -3.60 -0.67
N GLN A 23 4.74 -3.08 0.55
CA GLN A 23 3.80 -3.55 1.57
C GLN A 23 3.01 -2.37 2.15
N ARG A 24 1.68 -2.50 2.26
CA ARG A 24 0.84 -1.54 3.02
C ARG A 24 0.13 -2.25 4.15
N ASP A 25 0.16 -1.65 5.32
CA ASP A 25 -0.57 -2.12 6.49
C ASP A 25 -1.82 -1.27 6.70
N LEU A 26 -2.96 -1.92 6.82
CA LEU A 26 -4.27 -1.32 6.77
C LEU A 26 -5.14 -1.84 7.91
N ILE A 27 -6.04 -1.00 8.40
CA ILE A 27 -7.16 -1.42 9.25
C ILE A 27 -8.43 -1.31 8.41
N LEU A 28 -8.94 -2.45 7.98
CA LEU A 28 -10.19 -2.56 7.25
C LEU A 28 -11.35 -2.78 8.23
N LYS A 29 -12.40 -1.97 8.14
CA LYS A 29 -13.65 -2.21 8.87
C LYS A 29 -14.76 -2.45 7.87
N ARG A 30 -15.47 -3.57 8.04
CA ARG A 30 -16.69 -3.89 7.29
C ARG A 30 -17.84 -4.04 8.27
N SER A 31 -18.99 -3.50 7.91
CA SER A 31 -20.14 -3.52 8.82
C SER A 31 -21.48 -3.66 8.12
N LEU A 32 -22.33 -4.49 8.72
CA LEU A 32 -23.75 -4.60 8.37
C LEU A 32 -24.52 -3.69 9.31
N THR A 33 -25.12 -2.63 8.78
CA THR A 33 -26.01 -1.75 9.54
C THR A 33 -27.44 -2.01 9.12
N ILE A 34 -28.28 -2.34 10.09
CA ILE A 34 -29.72 -2.47 9.86
C ILE A 34 -30.34 -1.08 9.95
N LYS A 35 -31.14 -0.75 8.94
CA LYS A 35 -32.08 0.36 8.97
C LYS A 35 -33.48 -0.22 8.99
N CYS A 36 -34.11 -0.15 10.16
CA CYS A 36 -35.48 -0.60 10.32
C CYS A 36 -36.37 0.57 10.78
N PRO A 37 -37.47 0.89 10.07
CA PRO A 37 -38.40 1.94 10.45
C PRO A 37 -39.32 1.55 11.63
N ASN A 38 -39.51 0.25 11.91
CA ASN A 38 -40.37 -0.23 13.00
C ASN A 38 -39.59 -1.14 13.98
N PRO A 39 -39.53 -0.81 15.29
CA PRO A 39 -38.88 -1.62 16.32
C PRO A 39 -39.28 -3.10 16.36
N GLU A 40 -40.50 -3.49 15.95
CA GLU A 40 -40.94 -4.89 16.00
C GLU A 40 -40.08 -5.82 15.15
N TYR A 41 -39.55 -5.36 14.00
CA TYR A 41 -38.66 -6.19 13.19
C TYR A 41 -37.26 -6.36 13.79
N PHE A 42 -36.89 -5.60 14.84
CA PHE A 42 -35.65 -5.85 15.55
C PHE A 42 -35.67 -7.17 16.31
N ILE A 43 -36.85 -7.69 16.67
CA ILE A 43 -36.98 -8.98 17.36
C ILE A 43 -36.82 -10.16 16.40
N ASN A 44 -36.99 -9.93 15.08
CA ASN A 44 -36.89 -10.98 14.08
C ASN A 44 -35.48 -11.54 14.04
N ARG A 45 -35.39 -12.87 14.08
CA ARG A 45 -34.13 -13.58 14.03
C ARG A 45 -33.78 -13.93 12.60
N CYS A 46 -32.61 -13.45 12.18
CA CYS A 46 -32.07 -13.65 10.85
C CYS A 46 -30.67 -14.27 10.91
N SER A 47 -30.27 -14.92 9.83
CA SER A 47 -28.90 -15.31 9.57
C SER A 47 -28.25 -14.30 8.64
N TYR A 48 -27.10 -13.78 9.04
CA TYR A 48 -26.33 -12.79 8.26
C TYR A 48 -25.00 -13.38 7.87
N ASN A 49 -24.68 -13.36 6.59
CA ASN A 49 -23.37 -13.75 6.08
C ASN A 49 -22.68 -12.52 5.48
N LEU A 50 -21.48 -12.22 5.96
CA LEU A 50 -20.65 -11.14 5.44
C LEU A 50 -19.38 -11.73 4.82
N LEU A 51 -19.18 -11.47 3.53
CA LEU A 51 -17.94 -11.76 2.84
C LEU A 51 -16.85 -10.83 3.37
N VAL A 52 -15.72 -11.41 3.77
CA VAL A 52 -14.55 -10.68 4.26
C VAL A 52 -13.28 -11.15 3.54
N PRO A 53 -12.25 -10.29 3.44
CA PRO A 53 -10.93 -10.73 3.01
C PRO A 53 -10.35 -11.79 3.97
N PHE A 54 -9.48 -12.65 3.42
CA PHE A 54 -8.67 -13.62 4.17
C PHE A 54 -7.25 -13.66 3.60
N SER A 55 -6.31 -14.29 4.32
CA SER A 55 -4.91 -14.36 3.91
C SER A 55 -4.75 -15.14 2.60
N ARG A 56 -4.08 -14.52 1.62
CA ARG A 56 -3.73 -15.11 0.32
C ARG A 56 -2.22 -14.97 0.12
N PRO A 57 -1.47 -16.09 0.05
CA PRO A 57 -0.01 -16.06 -0.08
C PRO A 57 0.47 -15.12 -1.19
N GLY A 58 1.48 -14.30 -0.87
CA GLY A 58 2.08 -13.35 -1.81
C GLY A 58 1.25 -12.09 -2.11
N LYS A 59 -0.02 -12.02 -1.69
CA LYS A 59 -0.95 -10.93 -2.04
C LYS A 59 -1.44 -10.16 -0.82
N GLN A 60 -1.94 -10.87 0.19
CA GLN A 60 -2.41 -10.25 1.41
C GLN A 60 -2.33 -11.18 2.61
N GLU A 61 -2.15 -10.60 3.78
CA GLU A 61 -2.15 -11.28 5.06
C GLU A 61 -3.16 -10.58 5.97
N ILE A 62 -4.06 -11.38 6.56
CA ILE A 62 -4.98 -10.93 7.60
C ILE A 62 -4.50 -11.51 8.92
N SER A 63 -4.02 -10.66 9.80
CA SER A 63 -3.41 -11.09 11.07
C SER A 63 -4.40 -11.11 12.24
N GLU A 64 -5.53 -10.42 12.12
CA GLU A 64 -6.50 -10.27 13.19
C GLU A 64 -7.91 -10.01 12.65
N TYR A 65 -8.91 -10.58 13.32
CA TYR A 65 -10.32 -10.21 13.19
C TYR A 65 -10.86 -9.84 14.57
N LYS A 66 -11.36 -8.60 14.70
CA LYS A 66 -12.02 -8.11 15.91
C LYS A 66 -13.48 -7.80 15.61
N TYR A 67 -14.39 -8.42 16.36
CA TYR A 67 -15.83 -8.34 16.12
C TYR A 67 -16.50 -7.44 17.16
N SER A 68 -17.52 -6.65 16.76
CA SER A 68 -18.41 -6.01 17.71
C SER A 68 -19.29 -7.04 18.43
N VAL A 69 -19.75 -8.04 17.68
CA VAL A 69 -20.48 -9.22 18.15
C VAL A 69 -19.83 -10.43 17.49
N ALA A 70 -19.39 -11.41 18.28
CA ALA A 70 -18.74 -12.60 17.74
C ALA A 70 -19.70 -13.36 16.78
N PRO A 71 -19.23 -13.78 15.59
CA PRO A 71 -20.03 -14.61 14.69
C PRO A 71 -20.27 -15.99 15.30
N PHE A 72 -21.37 -16.63 14.90
CA PHE A 72 -21.67 -18.02 15.27
C PHE A 72 -20.60 -18.97 14.73
N ASN A 73 -20.20 -18.79 13.48
CA ASN A 73 -19.04 -19.42 12.90
C ASN A 73 -18.41 -18.57 11.79
N VAL A 74 -17.22 -18.99 11.40
CA VAL A 74 -16.48 -18.48 10.25
C VAL A 74 -16.20 -19.67 9.35
N PHE A 75 -16.49 -19.55 8.06
CA PHE A 75 -16.30 -20.65 7.12
C PHE A 75 -15.72 -20.18 5.79
N LYS A 76 -15.05 -21.11 5.11
CA LYS A 76 -14.47 -20.92 3.79
C LYS A 76 -15.21 -21.78 2.78
N THR A 77 -15.61 -21.21 1.65
CA THR A 77 -16.23 -21.95 0.54
C THR A 77 -15.18 -22.74 -0.23
N GLU A 78 -15.62 -23.68 -1.07
CA GLU A 78 -14.75 -24.42 -2.00
C GLU A 78 -13.98 -23.50 -2.95
N ASN A 79 -14.56 -22.35 -3.30
CA ASN A 79 -13.94 -21.33 -4.15
C ASN A 79 -12.99 -20.39 -3.40
N ASN A 80 -12.69 -20.72 -2.15
CA ASN A 80 -11.88 -19.93 -1.25
C ASN A 80 -12.48 -18.54 -0.96
N ASP A 81 -13.78 -18.45 -0.70
CA ASP A 81 -14.41 -17.23 -0.18
C ASP A 81 -14.63 -17.36 1.32
N TYR A 82 -14.40 -16.29 2.08
CA TYR A 82 -14.43 -16.34 3.55
C TYR A 82 -15.61 -15.55 4.11
N PHE A 83 -16.48 -16.23 4.85
CA PHE A 83 -17.72 -15.66 5.38
C PHE A 83 -17.74 -15.68 6.90
N LEU A 84 -18.14 -14.54 7.49
CA LEU A 84 -18.59 -14.46 8.86
C LEU A 84 -20.09 -14.69 8.91
N ASN A 85 -20.56 -15.59 9.77
CA ASN A 85 -21.97 -15.93 9.87
C ASN A 85 -22.51 -15.66 11.27
N TRP A 86 -23.54 -14.82 11.35
CA TRP A 86 -24.34 -14.63 12.56
C TRP A 86 -25.66 -15.35 12.37
N LYS A 87 -25.71 -16.62 12.78
CA LYS A 87 -26.90 -17.48 12.62
C LYS A 87 -28.00 -17.10 13.61
N ASN A 88 -29.22 -16.96 13.10
CA ASN A 88 -30.45 -16.82 13.88
C ASN A 88 -30.37 -15.74 14.99
N LYS A 89 -29.81 -14.57 14.65
CA LYS A 89 -29.64 -13.43 15.55
C LYS A 89 -30.71 -12.36 15.33
N SER A 90 -31.17 -11.80 16.44
CA SER A 90 -32.05 -10.63 16.50
C SER A 90 -31.24 -9.42 16.95
N PHE A 91 -31.43 -8.26 16.32
CA PHE A 91 -30.70 -7.05 16.67
C PHE A 91 -31.21 -6.44 18.00
N PHE A 92 -32.45 -6.75 18.38
CA PHE A 92 -32.98 -6.47 19.72
C PHE A 92 -32.17 -7.22 20.79
N GLU A 93 -31.98 -8.54 20.63
CA GLU A 93 -31.23 -9.37 21.57
C GLU A 93 -29.75 -8.98 21.66
N LEU A 94 -29.17 -8.53 20.55
CA LEU A 94 -27.80 -8.08 20.50
C LEU A 94 -27.60 -6.64 21.04
N ASN A 95 -28.69 -5.93 21.31
CA ASN A 95 -28.70 -4.53 21.74
C ASN A 95 -27.78 -3.64 20.87
N THR A 96 -27.85 -3.81 19.56
CA THR A 96 -27.06 -3.06 18.57
C THR A 96 -27.85 -2.93 17.27
N VAL A 97 -27.50 -1.93 16.45
CA VAL A 97 -27.99 -1.77 15.07
C VAL A 97 -26.94 -2.20 14.02
N LYS A 98 -25.76 -2.64 14.49
CA LYS A 98 -24.58 -2.87 13.66
C LYS A 98 -23.79 -4.11 14.06
N LEU A 99 -23.52 -4.98 13.08
CA LEU A 99 -22.51 -6.04 13.15
C LEU A 99 -21.26 -5.53 12.45
N GLU A 100 -20.16 -5.37 13.18
CA GLU A 100 -18.90 -4.85 12.66
C GLU A 100 -17.78 -5.89 12.83
N VAL A 101 -16.92 -5.96 11.83
CA VAL A 101 -15.62 -6.62 11.91
C VAL A 101 -14.53 -5.62 11.52
N THR A 102 -13.51 -5.54 12.36
CA THR A 102 -12.24 -4.84 12.09
C THR A 102 -11.16 -5.87 11.81
N MET A 103 -10.40 -5.67 10.73
CA MET A 103 -9.31 -6.55 10.31
C MET A 103 -8.02 -5.75 10.15
N LYS A 104 -6.91 -6.32 10.63
CA LYS A 104 -5.56 -5.86 10.26
C LYS A 104 -5.15 -6.57 8.98
N VAL A 105 -4.94 -5.79 7.92
CA VAL A 105 -4.68 -6.27 6.57
C VAL A 105 -3.35 -5.75 6.10
N LYS A 106 -2.43 -6.64 5.78
CA LYS A 106 -1.17 -6.33 5.14
C LYS A 106 -1.26 -6.73 3.68
N ILE A 107 -1.19 -5.76 2.77
CA ILE A 107 -1.23 -6.02 1.32
C ILE A 107 0.15 -5.91 0.69
N LYS A 108 0.39 -6.77 -0.29
CA LYS A 108 1.55 -6.76 -1.17
C LYS A 108 1.06 -6.86 -2.61
N ILE A 109 1.77 -6.21 -3.51
CA ILE A 109 1.43 -6.28 -4.92
C ILE A 109 2.05 -7.51 -5.59
N TYR A 110 1.21 -8.29 -6.26
CA TYR A 110 1.60 -9.47 -7.03
C TYR A 110 1.26 -9.28 -8.52
N ASP A 111 1.92 -8.29 -9.12
CA ASP A 111 1.87 -7.98 -10.54
C ASP A 111 3.01 -8.70 -11.29
N LEU A 112 3.10 -8.52 -12.61
CA LEU A 112 4.11 -9.22 -13.41
C LEU A 112 5.54 -8.78 -13.04
N LYS A 113 5.75 -7.51 -12.67
CA LYS A 113 7.05 -6.97 -12.24
C LYS A 113 7.53 -7.63 -10.95
N THR A 114 6.66 -7.83 -9.96
CA THR A 114 7.04 -8.50 -8.71
C THR A 114 7.12 -10.01 -8.87
N ALA A 115 6.21 -10.63 -9.63
CA ALA A 115 6.21 -12.06 -9.85
C ALA A 115 7.47 -12.56 -10.58
N LYS A 116 7.99 -11.78 -11.54
CA LYS A 116 9.28 -12.08 -12.22
C LYS A 116 10.47 -12.15 -11.27
N LYS A 117 10.44 -11.44 -10.15
CA LYS A 117 11.50 -11.49 -9.12
C LYS A 117 11.37 -12.72 -8.21
N HIS A 118 10.20 -13.32 -8.15
CA HIS A 118 9.87 -14.43 -7.25
C HIS A 118 9.19 -15.58 -8.01
N PRO A 119 9.89 -16.24 -8.95
CA PRO A 119 9.31 -17.33 -9.72
C PRO A 119 8.91 -18.49 -8.80
N VAL A 120 7.74 -19.06 -9.06
CA VAL A 120 7.22 -20.20 -8.29
C VAL A 120 7.86 -21.47 -8.82
N LYS A 121 8.57 -22.21 -7.95
CA LYS A 121 9.10 -23.53 -8.31
C LYS A 121 7.97 -24.56 -8.27
N ASN A 122 7.51 -24.95 -9.46
CA ASN A 122 6.77 -26.20 -9.73
C ASN A 122 5.40 -26.29 -9.03
N ASN A 123 4.34 -25.74 -9.65
CA ASN A 123 2.97 -25.90 -9.17
C ASN A 123 2.21 -26.88 -10.07
N LYS A 124 2.43 -28.19 -9.86
CA LYS A 124 1.90 -29.27 -10.72
C LYS A 124 0.40 -29.57 -10.52
N ASP A 125 -0.23 -29.00 -9.48
CA ASP A 125 -1.55 -29.45 -9.00
C ASP A 125 -2.66 -28.39 -9.07
N LEU A 126 -2.49 -27.29 -9.83
CA LEU A 126 -3.57 -26.31 -10.01
C LEU A 126 -4.51 -26.68 -11.15
N ASP A 127 -5.74 -27.06 -10.80
CA ASP A 127 -6.84 -27.16 -11.77
C ASP A 127 -7.22 -25.75 -12.28
N THR A 128 -6.67 -25.42 -13.45
CA THR A 128 -6.96 -24.18 -14.17
C THR A 128 -8.04 -24.36 -15.23
N LEU A 129 -8.55 -25.58 -15.43
CA LEU A 129 -9.54 -25.89 -16.48
C LEU A 129 -10.87 -25.19 -16.20
N SER A 130 -11.25 -25.05 -14.93
CA SER A 130 -12.41 -24.25 -14.52
C SER A 130 -12.33 -22.81 -15.06
N CYS A 131 -11.13 -22.23 -15.08
CA CYS A 131 -10.86 -20.87 -15.54
C CYS A 131 -10.70 -20.76 -17.07
N LEU A 132 -11.00 -21.83 -17.81
CA LEU A 132 -11.12 -21.84 -19.27
C LEU A 132 -12.56 -22.04 -19.74
N LYS A 133 -13.50 -22.33 -18.82
CA LYS A 133 -14.91 -22.58 -19.17
C LYS A 133 -15.57 -21.30 -19.65
N ASP A 134 -16.46 -21.46 -20.62
CA ASP A 134 -17.36 -20.39 -21.05
C ASP A 134 -18.50 -20.23 -20.06
N GLU A 135 -18.83 -18.98 -19.77
CA GLU A 135 -19.94 -18.56 -18.90
C GLU A 135 -20.66 -17.38 -19.56
N GLU A 136 -21.81 -16.97 -19.03
CA GLU A 136 -22.68 -15.97 -19.68
C GLU A 136 -21.96 -14.67 -20.07
N ASN A 137 -21.15 -14.11 -19.17
CA ASN A 137 -20.36 -12.89 -19.39
C ASN A 137 -18.97 -13.17 -20.00
N PHE A 138 -18.56 -14.44 -20.08
CA PHE A 138 -17.23 -14.86 -20.52
C PHE A 138 -17.28 -15.77 -21.75
N ARG A 139 -18.15 -15.48 -22.73
CA ARG A 139 -18.37 -16.30 -23.94
C ARG A 139 -17.18 -16.25 -24.92
N SER A 140 -16.10 -16.94 -24.58
CA SER A 140 -14.85 -16.95 -25.33
C SER A 140 -14.97 -17.64 -26.69
N ASN A 141 -15.94 -18.55 -26.85
CA ASN A 141 -16.21 -19.21 -28.12
C ASN A 141 -17.04 -18.39 -29.12
N SER A 142 -17.48 -17.19 -28.78
CA SER A 142 -18.28 -16.35 -29.68
C SER A 142 -17.48 -15.89 -30.90
N LYS A 143 -18.14 -15.80 -32.07
CA LYS A 143 -17.49 -15.46 -33.35
C LYS A 143 -16.72 -14.13 -33.29
N SER A 144 -17.30 -13.09 -32.69
CA SER A 144 -16.67 -11.77 -32.57
C SER A 144 -15.43 -11.79 -31.68
N ILE A 145 -15.48 -12.49 -30.55
CA ILE A 145 -14.32 -12.64 -29.66
C ILE A 145 -13.22 -13.45 -30.35
N LYS A 146 -13.55 -14.57 -31.00
CA LYS A 146 -12.57 -15.39 -31.72
C LYS A 146 -11.86 -14.60 -32.81
N ALA A 147 -12.61 -13.83 -33.61
CA ALA A 147 -12.03 -12.99 -34.66
C ALA A 147 -11.03 -11.97 -34.11
N VAL A 148 -11.34 -11.31 -32.99
CA VAL A 148 -10.39 -10.42 -32.31
C VAL A 148 -9.19 -11.20 -31.80
N ALA A 149 -9.43 -12.27 -31.05
CA ALA A 149 -8.38 -13.09 -30.46
C ALA A 149 -7.40 -13.59 -31.53
N GLU A 150 -7.85 -14.13 -32.66
CA GLU A 150 -7.00 -14.63 -33.75
C GLU A 150 -5.95 -13.61 -34.23
N ASN A 151 -6.29 -12.31 -34.23
CA ASN A 151 -5.38 -11.23 -34.61
C ASN A 151 -4.37 -10.84 -33.51
N LEU A 152 -4.63 -11.18 -32.25
CA LEU A 152 -3.73 -10.93 -31.12
C LEU A 152 -2.70 -12.05 -31.01
N LYS A 153 -1.61 -11.94 -31.78
CA LYS A 153 -0.49 -12.90 -31.83
C LYS A 153 0.62 -12.50 -30.87
N GLY A 154 1.52 -13.43 -30.54
CA GLY A 154 2.72 -13.19 -29.74
C GLY A 154 3.61 -14.43 -29.76
N ASN A 155 4.91 -14.26 -29.51
CA ASN A 155 5.89 -15.35 -29.52
C ASN A 155 5.77 -16.24 -28.28
N ASP A 156 5.26 -15.69 -27.18
CA ASP A 156 5.03 -16.40 -25.94
C ASP A 156 3.73 -15.95 -25.24
N ARG A 157 3.43 -16.57 -24.09
CA ARG A 157 2.24 -16.25 -23.30
C ARG A 157 2.24 -14.81 -22.82
N GLU A 158 3.39 -14.27 -22.42
CA GLU A 158 3.48 -12.90 -21.91
C GLU A 158 3.14 -11.90 -23.01
N GLU A 159 3.71 -12.08 -24.20
CA GLU A 159 3.44 -11.22 -25.36
C GLU A 159 1.97 -11.30 -25.79
N ILE A 160 1.37 -12.49 -25.79
CA ILE A 160 -0.07 -12.65 -26.08
C ILE A 160 -0.93 -11.88 -25.06
N VAL A 161 -0.65 -12.03 -23.75
CA VAL A 161 -1.43 -11.34 -22.70
C VAL A 161 -1.20 -9.84 -22.75
N LYS A 162 0.01 -9.37 -23.09
CA LYS A 162 0.32 -7.95 -23.31
C LYS A 162 -0.47 -7.36 -24.48
N ASN A 163 -0.55 -8.08 -25.59
CA ASN A 163 -1.30 -7.64 -26.76
C ASN A 163 -2.81 -7.63 -26.47
N ILE A 164 -3.32 -8.58 -25.66
CA ILE A 164 -4.69 -8.54 -25.16
C ILE A 164 -4.92 -7.34 -24.23
N PHE A 165 -4.03 -7.10 -23.27
CA PHE A 165 -4.13 -5.97 -22.34
C PHE A 165 -4.20 -4.64 -23.09
N ASN A 166 -3.25 -4.41 -23.99
CA ASN A 166 -3.19 -3.18 -24.80
C ASN A 166 -4.41 -3.04 -25.72
N TYR A 167 -4.93 -4.15 -26.27
CA TYR A 167 -6.14 -4.10 -27.07
C TYR A 167 -7.35 -3.64 -26.24
N VAL A 168 -7.53 -4.20 -25.05
CA VAL A 168 -8.63 -3.81 -24.13
C VAL A 168 -8.53 -2.34 -23.75
N ASP A 169 -7.33 -1.89 -23.37
CA ASP A 169 -7.02 -0.49 -23.06
C ASP A 169 -7.32 0.45 -24.26
N SER A 170 -7.05 0.01 -25.48
CA SER A 170 -7.27 0.83 -26.69
C SER A 170 -8.71 0.87 -27.21
N VAL A 171 -9.54 -0.11 -26.86
CA VAL A 171 -10.88 -0.30 -27.45
C VAL A 171 -12.00 0.11 -26.51
N LEU A 172 -11.73 0.15 -25.21
CA LEU A 172 -12.72 0.56 -24.21
C LEU A 172 -12.41 1.97 -23.72
N ASP A 173 -13.46 2.79 -23.62
CA ASP A 173 -13.45 4.03 -22.86
C ASP A 173 -14.18 3.83 -21.52
N TYR A 174 -13.59 4.30 -20.42
CA TYR A 174 -14.22 4.17 -19.10
C TYR A 174 -15.58 4.87 -19.03
N HIS A 175 -16.62 4.12 -18.67
CA HIS A 175 -17.97 4.62 -18.49
C HIS A 175 -18.72 3.82 -17.43
N ILE A 176 -19.33 4.52 -16.47
CA ILE A 176 -20.06 3.88 -15.37
C ILE A 176 -21.46 3.49 -15.86
N PHE A 177 -21.79 2.21 -15.78
CA PHE A 177 -23.14 1.71 -16.04
C PHE A 177 -23.90 1.48 -14.74
N TYR A 178 -24.90 2.31 -14.49
CA TYR A 178 -25.85 2.05 -13.43
C TYR A 178 -26.89 1.04 -13.97
N PHE A 179 -26.92 -0.18 -13.41
CA PHE A 179 -27.98 -1.19 -13.54
C PHE A 179 -27.91 -2.27 -14.64
N GLN A 180 -26.85 -2.37 -15.47
CA GLN A 180 -26.76 -3.45 -16.46
C GLN A 180 -25.35 -4.00 -16.63
N ASP A 181 -25.15 -5.25 -16.20
CA ASP A 181 -23.99 -6.06 -16.58
C ASP A 181 -24.06 -6.35 -18.08
N ARG A 182 -22.97 -6.09 -18.81
CA ARG A 182 -22.95 -6.21 -20.27
C ARG A 182 -22.30 -7.50 -20.76
N GLY A 183 -21.31 -8.01 -20.04
CA GLY A 183 -20.49 -9.11 -20.50
C GLY A 183 -19.46 -8.67 -21.55
N ALA A 184 -18.42 -9.47 -21.73
CA ALA A 184 -17.30 -9.19 -22.64
C ALA A 184 -17.73 -8.91 -24.08
N LYS A 185 -18.72 -9.65 -24.60
CA LYS A 185 -19.18 -9.50 -25.99
C LYS A 185 -19.82 -8.14 -26.24
N GLN A 186 -20.62 -7.66 -25.30
CA GLN A 186 -21.32 -6.39 -25.44
C GLN A 186 -20.34 -5.23 -25.16
N ALA A 187 -19.42 -5.37 -24.20
CA ALA A 187 -18.33 -4.42 -23.98
C ALA A 187 -17.50 -4.20 -25.26
N LEU A 188 -17.10 -5.29 -25.93
CA LEU A 188 -16.39 -5.23 -27.21
C LEU A 188 -17.18 -4.50 -28.31
N LYS A 189 -18.51 -4.68 -28.34
CA LYS A 189 -19.38 -4.03 -29.33
C LYS A 189 -19.54 -2.53 -29.06
N ASP A 190 -19.69 -2.16 -27.78
CA ASP A 190 -19.97 -0.79 -27.38
C ASP A 190 -18.72 0.08 -27.27
N GLY A 191 -17.56 -0.55 -27.05
CA GLY A 191 -16.29 0.15 -26.83
C GLY A 191 -16.26 0.91 -25.50
N LYS A 192 -17.08 0.53 -24.52
CA LYS A 192 -17.24 1.24 -23.23
C LYS A 192 -17.53 0.28 -22.09
N GLY A 193 -17.09 0.61 -20.89
CA GLY A 193 -17.14 -0.30 -19.74
C GLY A 193 -16.72 0.34 -18.42
N ASP A 194 -17.09 -0.28 -17.30
CA ASP A 194 -16.40 -0.03 -16.02
C ASP A 194 -15.41 -1.16 -15.69
N CYS A 195 -14.89 -1.19 -14.46
CA CYS A 195 -13.95 -2.22 -14.01
C CYS A 195 -14.38 -3.65 -14.35
N THR A 196 -15.67 -3.89 -14.41
CA THR A 196 -16.32 -5.16 -14.74
C THR A 196 -16.10 -5.51 -16.21
N GLU A 197 -16.54 -4.67 -17.15
CA GLU A 197 -16.42 -4.95 -18.59
C GLU A 197 -14.97 -5.03 -19.06
N TYR A 198 -14.08 -4.19 -18.51
CA TYR A 198 -12.65 -4.26 -18.78
C TYR A 198 -12.07 -5.61 -18.36
N SER A 199 -12.38 -6.05 -17.15
CA SER A 199 -11.93 -7.33 -16.63
C SER A 199 -12.50 -8.49 -17.43
N GLU A 200 -13.81 -8.46 -17.69
CA GLU A 200 -14.52 -9.51 -18.43
C GLU A 200 -13.99 -9.65 -19.86
N LEU A 201 -13.75 -8.54 -20.58
CA LEU A 201 -13.21 -8.57 -21.94
C LEU A 201 -11.80 -9.16 -21.96
N MET A 202 -10.91 -8.69 -21.09
CA MET A 202 -9.54 -9.22 -21.00
C MET A 202 -9.52 -10.72 -20.69
N ILE A 203 -10.30 -11.16 -19.70
CA ILE A 203 -10.43 -12.59 -19.33
C ILE A 203 -10.94 -13.40 -20.51
N THR A 204 -11.97 -12.91 -21.19
CA THR A 204 -12.61 -13.62 -22.30
C THR A 204 -11.67 -13.80 -23.50
N LEU A 205 -10.87 -12.77 -23.82
CA LEU A 205 -9.83 -12.85 -24.85
C LEU A 205 -8.69 -13.81 -24.44
N CYS A 206 -8.29 -13.83 -23.16
CA CYS A 206 -7.31 -14.79 -22.65
C CYS A 206 -7.84 -16.23 -22.77
N ARG A 207 -9.09 -16.49 -22.35
CA ARG A 207 -9.74 -17.80 -22.47
C ARG A 207 -9.87 -18.26 -23.92
N ALA A 208 -10.17 -17.33 -24.85
CA ALA A 208 -10.20 -17.63 -26.29
C ALA A 208 -8.83 -18.08 -26.84
N LYS A 209 -7.73 -17.66 -26.20
CA LYS A 209 -6.35 -18.11 -26.46
C LYS A 209 -5.94 -19.33 -25.63
N LYS A 210 -6.87 -19.97 -24.91
CA LYS A 210 -6.62 -21.08 -23.98
C LYS A 210 -5.65 -20.71 -22.84
N ILE A 211 -5.65 -19.43 -22.44
CA ILE A 211 -4.87 -18.93 -21.30
C ILE A 211 -5.84 -18.80 -20.12
N PRO A 212 -5.64 -19.55 -19.02
CA PRO A 212 -6.53 -19.46 -17.86
C PRO A 212 -6.48 -18.06 -17.24
N ALA A 213 -7.65 -17.46 -17.11
CA ALA A 213 -7.84 -16.14 -16.53
C ALA A 213 -9.12 -16.12 -15.69
N ARG A 214 -9.10 -15.37 -14.60
CA ARG A 214 -10.23 -15.25 -13.68
C ARG A 214 -10.43 -13.81 -13.24
N ILE A 215 -11.67 -13.51 -12.89
CA ILE A 215 -12.01 -12.24 -12.27
C ILE A 215 -11.60 -12.26 -10.80
N VAL A 216 -11.20 -11.10 -10.31
CA VAL A 216 -10.99 -10.87 -8.90
C VAL A 216 -11.86 -9.71 -8.47
N LYS A 217 -12.69 -9.96 -7.46
CA LYS A 217 -13.50 -8.94 -6.80
C LYS A 217 -12.79 -8.52 -5.53
N GLY A 218 -12.78 -7.22 -5.26
CA GLY A 218 -12.14 -6.71 -4.06
C GLY A 218 -12.43 -5.26 -3.76
N LEU A 219 -11.56 -4.72 -2.91
CA LEU A 219 -11.66 -3.41 -2.29
C LEU A 219 -10.38 -2.63 -2.55
N ILE A 220 -10.56 -1.34 -2.84
CA ILE A 220 -9.50 -0.37 -3.05
C ILE A 220 -9.61 0.69 -1.95
N PRO A 221 -8.68 0.72 -0.98
CA PRO A 221 -8.60 1.78 0.00
C PRO A 221 -8.19 3.11 -0.64
N ASN A 222 -9.02 4.14 -0.42
CA ASN A 222 -8.72 5.51 -0.81
C ASN A 222 -7.98 6.24 0.33
N SER A 223 -7.22 7.28 -0.01
CA SER A 223 -6.47 8.09 0.96
C SER A 223 -7.35 8.83 1.97
N ASN A 224 -8.62 9.08 1.64
CA ASN A 224 -9.61 9.70 2.53
C ASN A 224 -10.28 8.70 3.49
N GLY A 225 -9.85 7.44 3.50
CA GLY A 225 -10.38 6.37 4.35
C GLY A 225 -11.66 5.70 3.84
N THR A 226 -12.19 6.14 2.69
CA THR A 226 -13.27 5.42 1.99
C THR A 226 -12.71 4.20 1.25
N ILE A 227 -13.60 3.31 0.84
CA ILE A 227 -13.25 2.12 0.07
C ILE A 227 -14.05 2.12 -1.23
N GLY A 228 -13.34 1.97 -2.36
CA GLY A 228 -13.95 1.63 -3.63
C GLY A 228 -14.09 0.13 -3.79
N HIS A 229 -15.17 -0.32 -4.42
CA HIS A 229 -15.24 -1.69 -4.95
C HIS A 229 -14.64 -1.71 -6.34
N HIS A 230 -13.87 -2.75 -6.65
CA HIS A 230 -13.20 -2.86 -7.94
C HIS A 230 -13.08 -4.32 -8.36
N ASN A 231 -13.16 -4.53 -9.66
CA ASN A 231 -12.89 -5.82 -10.30
C ASN A 231 -11.60 -5.70 -11.11
N TRP A 232 -10.74 -6.71 -11.03
CA TRP A 232 -9.54 -6.81 -11.85
C TRP A 232 -9.31 -8.25 -12.31
N VAL A 233 -8.21 -8.47 -13.03
CA VAL A 233 -7.92 -9.74 -13.70
C VAL A 233 -6.75 -10.44 -13.04
N GLU A 234 -6.85 -11.75 -12.88
CA GLU A 234 -5.70 -12.62 -12.65
C GLU A 234 -5.52 -13.57 -13.82
N VAL A 235 -4.30 -13.64 -14.35
CA VAL A 235 -3.91 -14.55 -15.44
C VAL A 235 -2.88 -15.55 -14.92
N TYR A 236 -3.07 -16.83 -15.23
CA TYR A 236 -2.18 -17.89 -14.79
C TYR A 236 -0.94 -18.03 -15.69
N PHE A 237 0.24 -17.88 -15.09
CA PHE A 237 1.53 -18.17 -15.71
C PHE A 237 2.18 -19.36 -15.00
N PRO A 238 2.61 -20.43 -15.69
CA PRO A 238 3.16 -21.62 -15.03
C PRO A 238 4.35 -21.32 -14.12
N GLN A 239 5.16 -20.31 -14.48
CA GLN A 239 6.34 -19.89 -13.73
C GLN A 239 6.05 -18.87 -12.61
N TYR A 240 4.87 -18.27 -12.57
CA TYR A 240 4.52 -17.16 -11.66
C TYR A 240 3.20 -17.36 -10.90
N ASP A 241 2.44 -18.41 -11.18
CA ASP A 241 1.07 -18.63 -10.70
C ASP A 241 0.11 -17.51 -11.19
N TRP A 242 -0.96 -17.22 -10.44
CA TRP A 242 -1.94 -16.17 -10.72
C TRP A 242 -1.39 -14.76 -10.53
N VAL A 243 -0.99 -14.13 -11.64
CA VAL A 243 -0.49 -12.75 -11.71
C VAL A 243 -1.63 -11.76 -11.94
N ALA A 244 -1.66 -10.66 -11.19
CA ALA A 244 -2.69 -9.64 -11.31
C ALA A 244 -2.41 -8.64 -12.45
N PHE A 245 -3.49 -8.21 -13.11
CA PHE A 245 -3.52 -7.16 -14.13
C PHE A 245 -4.78 -6.30 -13.94
N ASP A 246 -4.69 -5.01 -14.24
CA ASP A 246 -5.82 -4.08 -14.16
C ASP A 246 -5.84 -3.17 -15.40
N PRO A 247 -6.54 -3.57 -16.47
CA PRO A 247 -6.65 -2.75 -17.67
C PRO A 247 -7.50 -1.49 -17.46
N THR A 248 -8.37 -1.44 -16.44
CA THR A 248 -9.21 -0.26 -16.17
C THR A 248 -8.40 0.92 -15.67
N TRP A 249 -7.41 0.68 -14.82
CA TRP A 249 -6.55 1.76 -14.32
C TRP A 249 -5.41 2.13 -15.27
N ALA A 250 -5.23 1.39 -16.36
CA ALA A 250 -4.34 1.75 -17.45
C ALA A 250 -4.98 2.77 -18.42
N ASP A 251 -6.32 2.79 -18.50
CA ASP A 251 -7.11 3.77 -19.27
C ASP A 251 -7.09 5.17 -18.62
N SER A 252 -5.90 5.77 -18.57
CA SER A 252 -5.71 7.15 -18.15
C SER A 252 -4.38 7.71 -18.67
N PRO A 253 -4.36 8.95 -19.20
CA PRO A 253 -3.11 9.64 -19.53
C PRO A 253 -2.16 9.85 -18.34
N LYS A 254 -2.67 9.72 -17.10
CA LYS A 254 -1.90 9.80 -15.85
C LYS A 254 -1.85 8.45 -15.12
N ALA A 255 -2.10 7.35 -15.83
CA ALA A 255 -2.09 6.02 -15.26
C ALA A 255 -0.72 5.73 -14.63
N THR A 256 -0.75 5.22 -13.40
CA THR A 256 0.42 4.63 -12.76
C THR A 256 0.38 3.10 -12.80
N THR A 257 -0.66 2.54 -13.45
CA THR A 257 -0.80 1.12 -13.74
C THR A 257 -0.39 0.90 -15.20
N SER A 258 0.31 -0.20 -15.46
CA SER A 258 0.72 -0.65 -16.79
C SER A 258 0.59 -2.17 -16.87
N PHE A 259 0.83 -2.75 -18.04
CA PHE A 259 0.92 -4.21 -18.18
C PHE A 259 1.86 -4.88 -17.17
N TYR A 260 2.97 -4.22 -16.80
CA TYR A 260 3.96 -4.80 -15.89
C TYR A 260 3.71 -4.48 -14.42
N SER A 261 3.01 -3.39 -14.12
CA SER A 261 2.98 -2.83 -12.76
C SER A 261 1.60 -2.32 -12.38
N MET A 262 1.14 -2.63 -11.18
CA MET A 262 -0.10 -2.08 -10.62
C MET A 262 0.19 -1.18 -9.40
N LYS A 263 -0.82 -0.49 -8.86
CA LYS A 263 -0.69 0.20 -7.57
C LYS A 263 -0.76 -0.81 -6.42
N ASN A 264 0.00 -0.65 -5.35
CA ASN A 264 -0.18 -1.48 -4.16
C ASN A 264 -1.44 -1.03 -3.39
N ALA A 265 -2.64 -1.44 -3.82
CA ALA A 265 -3.91 -0.99 -3.23
C ALA A 265 -5.03 -2.04 -3.24
N TYR A 266 -4.75 -3.26 -3.69
CA TYR A 266 -5.79 -4.25 -3.96
C TYR A 266 -5.98 -5.18 -2.77
N ILE A 267 -7.17 -5.17 -2.16
CA ILE A 267 -7.57 -6.16 -1.16
C ILE A 267 -8.58 -7.11 -1.81
N GLN A 268 -8.21 -8.36 -1.94
CA GLN A 268 -9.01 -9.39 -2.59
C GLN A 268 -10.03 -10.00 -1.63
N THR A 269 -11.30 -10.00 -2.02
CA THR A 269 -12.38 -10.68 -1.29
C THR A 269 -12.73 -12.02 -1.93
N SER A 270 -12.90 -12.06 -3.26
CA SER A 270 -13.35 -13.25 -3.98
C SER A 270 -12.75 -13.37 -5.38
N ASN A 271 -12.77 -14.59 -5.92
CA ASN A 271 -12.44 -14.91 -7.32
C ASN A 271 -13.67 -15.22 -8.17
N GLN A 272 -14.85 -14.85 -7.67
CA GLN A 272 -16.13 -15.13 -8.32
C GLN A 272 -16.78 -13.86 -8.81
N ARG A 273 -17.37 -13.93 -10.01
CA ARG A 273 -18.14 -12.83 -10.58
C ARG A 273 -19.46 -12.60 -9.84
N TYR A 274 -20.18 -13.67 -9.55
CA TYR A 274 -21.54 -13.65 -9.01
C TYR A 274 -21.54 -14.02 -7.53
N ILE A 275 -20.92 -13.17 -6.71
CA ILE A 275 -20.89 -13.31 -5.25
C ILE A 275 -21.38 -12.04 -4.57
N SER A 276 -22.42 -12.20 -3.76
CA SER A 276 -22.94 -11.13 -2.91
C SER A 276 -22.04 -10.95 -1.69
N ASP A 277 -21.65 -9.70 -1.43
CA ASP A 277 -20.89 -9.35 -0.22
C ASP A 277 -21.69 -9.63 1.06
N VAL A 278 -23.02 -9.58 0.97
CA VAL A 278 -23.95 -9.84 2.06
C VAL A 278 -24.99 -10.85 1.60
N LYS A 279 -25.23 -11.90 2.41
CA LYS A 279 -26.36 -12.83 2.21
C LYS A 279 -27.16 -12.93 3.49
N THR A 280 -28.46 -12.70 3.40
CA THR A 280 -29.35 -12.71 4.57
C THR A 280 -30.55 -13.60 4.35
N SER A 281 -30.96 -14.28 5.42
CA SER A 281 -32.19 -15.07 5.47
C SER A 281 -32.81 -14.91 6.85
N CYS A 282 -34.13 -14.82 6.96
CA CYS A 282 -34.77 -14.87 8.27
C CYS A 282 -36.02 -15.76 8.27
N GLN A 283 -36.68 -15.83 9.42
CA GLN A 283 -37.79 -16.75 9.65
C GLN A 283 -39.14 -16.28 9.06
N SER A 284 -39.32 -15.01 8.67
CA SER A 284 -40.53 -14.54 7.96
C SER A 284 -40.28 -14.40 6.44
N GLU A 285 -41.29 -14.36 5.58
CA GLU A 285 -41.06 -14.21 4.13
C GLU A 285 -41.01 -12.73 3.69
N GLU A 286 -41.63 -11.84 4.48
CA GLU A 286 -41.59 -10.39 4.27
C GLU A 286 -40.70 -9.69 5.32
N PHE A 287 -39.78 -8.84 4.86
CA PHE A 287 -38.83 -8.11 5.70
C PHE A 287 -38.77 -6.62 5.33
N PRO A 288 -39.32 -5.72 6.16
CA PRO A 288 -39.37 -4.28 5.84
C PRO A 288 -38.23 -3.48 6.47
N PHE A 289 -37.04 -4.09 6.60
CA PHE A 289 -35.81 -3.38 6.94
C PHE A 289 -34.76 -3.57 5.85
N SER A 290 -33.89 -2.58 5.71
CA SER A 290 -32.78 -2.64 4.76
C SER A 290 -31.47 -2.89 5.48
N ILE A 291 -30.58 -3.64 4.84
CA ILE A 291 -29.24 -3.89 5.33
C ILE A 291 -28.28 -3.10 4.45
N LYS A 292 -27.50 -2.22 5.08
CA LYS A 292 -26.47 -1.47 4.40
C LYS A 292 -25.10 -2.02 4.78
N LEU A 293 -24.32 -2.42 3.78
CA LEU A 293 -22.89 -2.65 3.92
C LEU A 293 -22.18 -1.30 3.98
N ASN A 294 -21.38 -1.07 5.01
CA ASN A 294 -20.52 0.10 5.09
C ASN A 294 -19.09 -0.35 5.38
N ASP A 295 -18.18 0.11 4.52
CA ASP A 295 -16.77 -0.22 4.59
C ASP A 295 -15.94 1.05 4.79
N THR A 296 -14.96 0.97 5.68
CA THR A 296 -13.96 2.03 5.89
C THR A 296 -12.58 1.43 6.00
N CYS A 297 -11.56 2.15 5.57
CA CYS A 297 -10.17 1.74 5.72
C CYS A 297 -9.38 2.84 6.42
N MET A 298 -8.44 2.45 7.27
CA MET A 298 -7.36 3.32 7.70
C MET A 298 -6.07 2.75 7.14
N ASP A 299 -5.35 3.55 6.37
CA ASP A 299 -4.03 3.17 5.85
C ASP A 299 -2.94 3.62 6.83
N LEU A 300 -2.29 2.65 7.47
CA LEU A 300 -1.25 2.91 8.45
C LEU A 300 0.04 3.36 7.76
N THR A 301 0.30 2.92 6.53
CA THR A 301 1.48 3.27 5.71
C THR A 301 1.40 4.70 5.16
N ASN A 302 0.24 5.13 4.65
CA ASN A 302 0.01 6.55 4.33
C ASN A 302 0.09 7.41 5.60
N SER A 303 -0.29 6.85 6.75
CA SER A 303 -0.12 7.53 8.04
C SER A 303 1.36 7.73 8.40
N ILE A 304 2.28 6.83 8.03
CA ILE A 304 3.73 6.99 8.25
C ILE A 304 4.27 8.08 7.34
N SER A 305 4.05 8.00 6.03
CA SER A 305 4.55 9.01 5.08
C SER A 305 4.03 10.42 5.37
N GLN A 306 2.75 10.55 5.75
CA GLN A 306 2.19 11.83 6.19
C GLN A 306 2.80 12.29 7.52
N LYS A 307 2.95 11.40 8.51
CA LYS A 307 3.60 11.73 9.79
C LYS A 307 5.05 12.14 9.61
N VAL A 308 5.78 11.49 8.71
CA VAL A 308 7.14 11.85 8.31
C VAL A 308 7.17 13.27 7.74
N LYS A 309 6.28 13.58 6.79
CA LYS A 309 6.19 14.91 6.18
C LYS A 309 5.80 15.98 7.22
N SER A 310 4.83 15.71 8.08
CA SER A 310 4.45 16.65 9.15
C SER A 310 5.55 16.80 10.20
N ALA A 311 6.26 15.73 10.56
CA ALA A 311 7.42 15.79 11.46
C ALA A 311 8.52 16.66 10.85
N GLN A 312 8.74 16.56 9.54
CA GLN A 312 9.65 17.44 8.79
C GLN A 312 9.25 18.90 8.91
N GLU A 313 7.99 19.22 8.58
CA GLU A 313 7.47 20.58 8.58
C GLU A 313 7.57 21.20 9.97
N TYR A 314 7.24 20.45 11.02
CA TYR A 314 7.40 20.90 12.40
C TYR A 314 8.85 21.11 12.78
N TYR A 315 9.74 20.18 12.42
CA TYR A 315 11.17 20.29 12.72
C TYR A 315 11.80 21.50 12.02
N GLN A 316 11.48 21.71 10.74
CA GLN A 316 11.93 22.87 9.94
C GLN A 316 11.37 24.19 10.47
N SER A 317 10.14 24.17 11.00
CA SER A 317 9.50 25.33 11.62
C SER A 317 9.92 25.54 13.09
N ASN A 318 10.95 24.80 13.56
CA ASN A 318 11.44 24.81 14.95
C ASN A 318 10.38 24.46 16.02
N GLN A 319 9.32 23.74 15.63
CA GLN A 319 8.29 23.22 16.54
C GLN A 319 8.73 21.83 17.07
N LEU A 320 9.85 21.81 17.81
CA LEU A 320 10.55 20.57 18.20
C LEU A 320 9.69 19.59 19.01
N VAL A 321 8.82 20.09 19.91
CA VAL A 321 7.91 19.25 20.70
C VAL A 321 6.92 18.48 19.81
N LYS A 322 6.37 19.14 18.78
CA LYS A 322 5.45 18.49 17.83
C LYS A 322 6.18 17.51 16.93
N ALA A 323 7.39 17.86 16.48
CA ALA A 323 8.24 16.96 15.72
C ALA A 323 8.60 15.71 16.54
N ALA A 324 9.01 15.88 17.80
CA ALA A 324 9.32 14.79 18.72
C ALA A 324 8.13 13.85 18.91
N GLY A 325 6.92 14.37 19.18
CA GLY A 325 5.74 13.53 19.38
C GLY A 325 5.37 12.68 18.14
N LEU A 326 5.55 13.24 16.93
CA LEU A 326 5.36 12.48 15.69
C LEU A 326 6.48 11.45 15.48
N ILE A 327 7.73 11.79 15.79
CA ILE A 327 8.86 10.87 15.70
C ILE A 327 8.72 9.73 16.72
N ASP A 328 8.29 10.00 17.95
CA ASP A 328 8.02 8.97 18.97
C ASP A 328 6.94 8.00 18.46
N THR A 329 5.91 8.53 17.79
CA THR A 329 4.90 7.68 17.12
C THR A 329 5.50 6.88 15.97
N LEU A 330 6.39 7.46 15.17
CA LEU A 330 7.07 6.77 14.06
C LEU A 330 8.02 5.67 14.55
N ILE A 331 8.72 5.87 15.67
CA ILE A 331 9.58 4.86 16.31
C ILE A 331 8.74 3.66 16.77
N LEU A 332 7.54 3.90 17.33
CA LEU A 332 6.63 2.81 17.71
C LEU A 332 6.13 2.01 16.51
N LEU A 333 6.04 2.64 15.32
CA LEU A 333 5.58 2.01 14.09
C LEU A 333 6.69 1.26 13.34
N GLU A 334 7.89 1.85 13.27
CA GLU A 334 9.07 1.24 12.64
C GLU A 334 10.29 1.35 13.57
N PRO A 335 10.39 0.49 14.60
CA PRO A 335 11.45 0.58 15.61
C PRO A 335 12.85 0.31 15.03
N ASP A 336 12.94 -0.36 13.89
CA ASP A 336 14.21 -0.69 13.24
C ASP A 336 14.65 0.42 12.27
N ASN A 337 13.83 1.45 12.02
CA ASN A 337 14.19 2.54 11.11
C ASN A 337 15.18 3.50 11.79
N TYR A 338 16.46 3.44 11.39
CA TYR A 338 17.52 4.25 12.00
C TYR A 338 17.26 5.76 11.96
N VAL A 339 16.53 6.24 10.94
CA VAL A 339 16.30 7.68 10.70
C VAL A 339 15.48 8.28 11.84
N PHE A 340 14.48 7.56 12.36
CA PHE A 340 13.62 8.08 13.43
C PHE A 340 14.39 8.24 14.74
N TRP A 341 15.26 7.29 15.07
CA TRP A 341 16.18 7.38 16.20
C TRP A 341 17.21 8.50 16.03
N LEU A 342 17.73 8.70 14.81
CA LEU A 342 18.66 9.79 14.48
C LEU A 342 18.05 11.15 14.83
N TYR A 343 16.85 11.41 14.30
CA TYR A 343 16.15 12.67 14.56
C TYR A 343 15.79 12.83 16.03
N ARG A 344 15.32 11.76 16.68
CA ARG A 344 14.98 11.84 18.10
C ARG A 344 16.18 12.22 18.95
N GLY A 345 17.35 11.67 18.61
CA GLY A 345 18.62 11.97 19.27
C GLY A 345 19.05 13.44 19.12
N VAL A 346 18.99 13.97 17.89
CA VAL A 346 19.32 15.38 17.61
C VAL A 346 18.29 16.33 18.27
N ILE A 347 17.00 16.00 18.28
CA ILE A 347 15.98 16.80 18.98
C ILE A 347 16.29 16.87 20.47
N TYR A 348 16.59 15.73 21.11
CA TYR A 348 16.99 15.72 22.52
C TYR A 348 18.22 16.60 22.78
N ALA A 349 19.22 16.57 21.90
CA ALA A 349 20.40 17.44 22.02
C ALA A 349 20.04 18.93 21.92
N ARG A 350 19.13 19.31 21.01
CA ARG A 350 18.63 20.69 20.89
C ARG A 350 17.83 21.14 22.11
N GLU A 351 17.17 20.20 22.79
CA GLU A 351 16.50 20.43 24.08
C GLU A 351 17.46 20.39 25.28
N GLY A 352 18.76 20.12 25.08
CA GLY A 352 19.76 19.98 26.14
C GLY A 352 19.75 18.65 26.88
N GLN A 353 18.93 17.68 26.45
CA GLN A 353 18.83 16.32 27.03
C GLN A 353 19.90 15.39 26.43
N PHE A 354 21.17 15.67 26.70
CA PHE A 354 22.29 15.00 26.02
C PHE A 354 22.38 13.49 26.28
N GLU A 355 22.05 12.98 27.48
CA GLU A 355 22.13 11.54 27.73
C GLU A 355 21.12 10.75 26.88
N LYS A 356 19.86 11.18 26.87
CA LYS A 356 18.81 10.58 26.04
C LYS A 356 19.11 10.73 24.55
N GLY A 357 19.67 11.87 24.17
CA GLY A 357 20.09 12.12 22.79
C GLY A 357 21.13 11.12 22.32
N LEU A 358 22.14 10.87 23.14
CA LEU A 358 23.21 9.92 22.84
C LEU A 358 22.71 8.47 22.77
N GLU A 359 21.77 8.08 23.63
CA GLU A 359 21.15 6.75 23.58
C GLU A 359 20.42 6.53 22.25
N CYS A 360 19.60 7.49 21.82
CA CYS A 360 18.90 7.42 20.54
C CYS A 360 19.88 7.33 19.36
N LEU A 361 20.97 8.09 19.37
CA LEU A 361 21.98 8.05 18.30
C LEU A 361 22.72 6.71 18.25
N LYS A 362 23.00 6.08 19.39
CA LYS A 362 23.57 4.73 19.44
C LYS A 362 22.61 3.69 18.85
N THR A 363 21.32 3.78 19.18
CA THR A 363 20.28 2.93 18.58
C THR A 363 20.18 3.16 17.07
N SER A 364 20.22 4.42 16.64
CA SER A 364 20.24 4.78 15.22
C SER A 364 21.40 4.11 14.48
N LEU A 365 22.64 4.26 14.96
CA LEU A 365 23.81 3.64 14.32
C LEU A 365 23.73 2.10 14.31
N LYS A 366 23.22 1.48 15.38
CA LYS A 366 23.02 0.03 15.46
C LYS A 366 22.06 -0.48 14.38
N ASN A 367 21.06 0.32 14.02
CA ASN A 367 20.02 -0.02 13.05
C ASN A 367 20.39 0.28 11.59
N THR A 368 21.66 0.63 11.31
CA THR A 368 22.13 0.88 9.94
C THR A 368 22.64 -0.40 9.27
N GLU A 369 22.35 -0.56 7.97
CA GLU A 369 22.79 -1.73 7.20
C GLU A 369 23.84 -1.34 6.14
N THR A 370 23.75 -0.14 5.59
CA THR A 370 24.61 0.34 4.51
C THR A 370 25.59 1.42 4.94
N ASN A 371 26.68 1.61 4.17
CA ASN A 371 27.64 2.70 4.41
C ASN A 371 26.99 4.09 4.27
N LEU A 372 25.99 4.21 3.38
CA LEU A 372 25.23 5.44 3.20
C LEU A 372 24.42 5.80 4.45
N GLU A 373 23.81 4.81 5.11
CA GLU A 373 23.06 5.03 6.35
C GLU A 373 24.00 5.34 7.51
N LYS A 374 25.12 4.60 7.60
CA LYS A 374 26.16 4.84 8.61
C LYS A 374 26.71 6.27 8.53
N ASN A 375 27.04 6.75 7.33
CA ASN A 375 27.59 8.11 7.19
C ASN A 375 26.61 9.20 7.65
N ARG A 376 25.30 8.99 7.43
CA ARG A 376 24.23 9.89 7.90
C ARG A 376 24.09 9.87 9.42
N CYS A 377 24.18 8.69 10.03
CA CYS A 377 24.20 8.58 11.49
C CYS A 377 25.40 9.30 12.09
N LEU A 378 26.60 9.10 11.53
CA LEU A 378 27.83 9.76 11.98
C LEU A 378 27.74 11.29 11.83
N TYR A 379 27.11 11.79 10.76
CA TYR A 379 26.81 13.22 10.64
C TYR A 379 25.90 13.70 11.78
N GLY A 380 24.86 12.95 12.15
CA GLY A 380 24.02 13.28 13.30
C GLY A 380 24.75 13.21 14.65
N PHE A 381 25.73 12.30 14.82
CA PHE A 381 26.65 12.33 15.95
C PHE A 381 27.45 13.64 15.98
N ALA A 382 27.95 14.09 14.83
CA ALA A 382 28.61 15.39 14.75
C ALA A 382 27.68 16.54 15.15
N ASN A 383 26.44 16.61 14.64
CA ASN A 383 25.45 17.62 15.03
C ASN A 383 25.24 17.61 16.56
N PHE A 384 25.11 16.42 17.16
CA PHE A 384 24.95 16.25 18.60
C PHE A 384 26.12 16.85 19.40
N TYR A 385 27.36 16.53 19.01
CA TYR A 385 28.54 17.05 19.70
C TYR A 385 28.75 18.55 19.44
N GLY A 386 28.40 19.05 18.26
CA GLY A 386 28.33 20.48 17.96
C GLY A 386 27.38 21.23 18.92
N LEU A 387 26.18 20.69 19.12
CA LEU A 387 25.19 21.23 20.06
C LEU A 387 25.66 21.18 21.53
N LYS A 388 26.50 20.20 21.87
CA LYS A 388 27.14 20.04 23.18
C LYS A 388 28.39 20.92 23.37
N SER A 389 28.80 21.68 22.34
CA SER A 389 30.05 22.46 22.31
C SER A 389 31.33 21.59 22.40
N ASP A 390 31.26 20.35 21.95
CA ASP A 390 32.38 19.39 21.93
C ASP A 390 32.96 19.33 20.52
N GLY A 391 33.86 20.27 20.22
CA GLY A 391 34.46 20.39 18.89
C GLY A 391 35.29 19.18 18.48
N GLU A 392 35.98 18.54 19.43
CA GLU A 392 36.83 17.38 19.17
C GLU A 392 36.02 16.20 18.62
N ASN A 393 34.97 15.79 19.34
CA ASN A 393 34.11 14.71 18.89
C ASN A 393 33.31 15.10 17.64
N ALA A 394 32.84 16.34 17.54
CA ALA A 394 32.13 16.79 16.34
C ALA A 394 32.99 16.63 15.07
N VAL A 395 34.26 17.09 15.10
CA VAL A 395 35.19 16.95 13.98
C VAL A 395 35.53 15.49 13.70
N LYS A 396 35.72 14.67 14.74
CA LYS A 396 35.96 13.23 14.60
C LYS A 396 34.85 12.56 13.78
N TYR A 397 33.59 12.70 14.19
CA TYR A 397 32.46 12.07 13.52
C TYR A 397 32.21 12.63 12.11
N LEU A 398 32.50 13.91 11.87
CA LEU A 398 32.46 14.45 10.51
C LEU A 398 33.46 13.78 9.59
N ARG A 399 34.71 13.56 10.04
CA ARG A 399 35.72 12.86 9.24
C ARG A 399 35.28 11.43 8.93
N GLU A 400 34.79 10.70 9.93
CA GLU A 400 34.29 9.34 9.73
C GLU A 400 33.10 9.31 8.75
N ALA A 401 32.18 10.28 8.80
CA ALA A 401 31.10 10.40 7.83
C ALA A 401 31.62 10.65 6.40
N ILE A 402 32.63 11.51 6.24
CA ILE A 402 33.25 11.83 4.96
C ILE A 402 33.97 10.62 4.37
N ASP A 403 34.68 9.86 5.20
CA ASP A 403 35.38 8.64 4.79
C ASP A 403 34.40 7.55 4.30
N LEU A 404 33.18 7.53 4.84
CA LEU A 404 32.08 6.68 4.38
C LEU A 404 31.26 7.30 3.22
N GLY A 405 31.78 8.32 2.54
CA GLY A 405 31.22 8.86 1.31
C GLY A 405 30.19 9.97 1.48
N PHE A 406 30.17 10.67 2.62
CA PHE A 406 29.40 11.92 2.75
C PHE A 406 30.02 13.00 1.83
N ASP A 407 29.23 13.58 0.93
CA ASP A 407 29.68 14.46 -0.15
C ASP A 407 29.07 15.87 -0.14
N ASN A 408 28.01 16.13 0.64
CA ASN A 408 27.37 17.45 0.70
C ASN A 408 28.05 18.42 1.68
N TYR A 409 29.30 18.77 1.37
CA TYR A 409 30.10 19.68 2.20
C TYR A 409 29.55 21.11 2.28
N ASN A 410 28.69 21.53 1.34
CA ASN A 410 28.08 22.86 1.36
C ASN A 410 27.19 23.08 2.59
N HIS A 411 26.60 22.00 3.12
CA HIS A 411 25.73 22.10 4.29
C HIS A 411 26.49 22.40 5.58
N LEU A 412 27.74 21.95 5.71
CA LEU A 412 28.57 22.17 6.90
C LEU A 412 28.75 23.64 7.27
N TYR A 413 28.66 24.54 6.29
CA TYR A 413 28.82 25.98 6.48
C TYR A 413 27.58 26.69 7.02
N ILE A 414 26.41 26.10 6.81
CA ILE A 414 25.11 26.72 7.11
C ILE A 414 24.36 25.96 8.20
N ASP A 415 24.87 24.82 8.65
CA ASP A 415 24.26 24.01 9.69
C ASP A 415 24.40 24.68 11.06
N SER A 416 23.27 25.08 11.62
CA SER A 416 23.20 25.81 12.89
C SER A 416 23.61 24.98 14.09
N ASP A 417 23.61 23.64 13.99
CA ASP A 417 24.02 22.76 15.07
C ASP A 417 25.53 22.88 15.38
N PHE A 418 26.32 23.35 14.41
CA PHE A 418 27.76 23.62 14.60
C PHE A 418 28.07 25.06 15.03
N PHE A 419 27.05 25.91 15.25
CA PHE A 419 27.27 27.32 15.59
C PHE A 419 28.16 27.52 16.83
N LYS A 420 28.04 26.63 17.83
CA LYS A 420 28.85 26.71 19.06
C LYS A 420 30.31 26.30 18.88
N ILE A 421 30.65 25.61 17.78
CA ILE A 421 32.01 25.16 17.46
C ILE A 421 32.59 25.87 16.24
N LYS A 422 31.92 26.91 15.72
CA LYS A 422 32.34 27.61 14.49
C LYS A 422 33.77 28.19 14.56
N ASP A 423 34.23 28.52 15.77
CA ASP A 423 35.55 29.10 16.03
C ASP A 423 36.59 28.02 16.43
N TYR A 424 36.21 26.73 16.44
CA TYR A 424 37.11 25.62 16.75
C TYR A 424 38.04 25.35 15.56
N GLN A 425 39.35 25.55 15.74
CA GLN A 425 40.33 25.51 14.65
C GLN A 425 40.27 24.22 13.80
N PRO A 426 40.21 23.00 14.37
CA PRO A 426 40.10 21.78 13.56
C PRO A 426 38.82 21.68 12.71
N PHE A 427 37.73 22.35 13.12
CA PHE A 427 36.49 22.41 12.34
C PHE A 427 36.63 23.38 11.15
N ILE A 428 37.25 24.54 11.38
CA ILE A 428 37.60 25.51 10.32
C ILE A 428 38.52 24.86 9.28
N ASP A 429 39.54 24.14 9.72
CA ASP A 429 40.49 23.44 8.84
C ASP A 429 39.79 22.38 7.98
N LEU A 430 38.87 21.62 8.58
CA LEU A 430 38.06 20.63 7.86
C LEU A 430 37.19 21.29 6.78
N GLN A 431 36.49 22.37 7.13
CA GLN A 431 35.68 23.13 6.18
C GLN A 431 36.55 23.61 4.99
N ASN A 432 37.68 24.27 5.26
CA ASN A 432 38.58 24.76 4.23
C ASN A 432 39.10 23.66 3.30
N ALA A 433 39.48 22.50 3.87
CA ALA A 433 39.93 21.34 3.09
C ALA A 433 38.85 20.83 2.11
N LEU A 434 37.59 20.80 2.54
CA LEU A 434 36.46 20.34 1.73
C LEU A 434 36.12 21.31 0.60
N LYS A 435 36.17 22.63 0.86
CA LYS A 435 35.97 23.65 -0.18
C LYS A 435 37.02 23.53 -1.29
N LEU A 436 38.28 23.35 -0.93
CA LEU A 436 39.36 23.14 -1.88
C LEU A 436 39.17 21.87 -2.72
N LYS A 437 38.64 20.80 -2.12
CA LYS A 437 38.31 19.55 -2.84
C LYS A 437 37.23 19.78 -3.90
N GLN A 438 36.13 20.45 -3.53
CA GLN A 438 35.04 20.77 -4.47
C GLN A 438 35.48 21.68 -5.63
N GLU A 439 36.31 22.69 -5.35
CA GLU A 439 36.83 23.59 -6.39
C GLU A 439 37.73 22.84 -7.39
N LYS A 440 38.46 21.81 -6.94
CA LYS A 440 39.26 20.95 -7.82
C LYS A 440 38.39 20.00 -8.65
N GLU A 441 37.30 19.48 -8.10
CA GLU A 441 36.35 18.61 -8.81
C GLU A 441 35.56 19.36 -9.89
N LYS A 442 35.23 20.64 -9.68
CA LYS A 442 34.56 21.49 -10.69
C LYS A 442 35.44 21.94 -11.85
N LYS A 443 36.77 21.82 -11.71
CA LYS A 443 37.77 22.19 -12.74
C LYS A 443 38.21 21.01 -13.60
N LYS A 444 37.79 19.79 -13.27
CA LYS A 444 37.92 18.59 -14.09
C LYS A 444 36.60 18.34 -14.81
#